data_AF-A0A943TVE7-F1
#
_entry.id   AF-A0A943TVE7-F1
#
_cell.length_a   1.000
_cell.length_b   1.000
_cell.length_c   1.000
_cell.angle_alpha   90.00
_cell.angle_beta   90.00
_cell.angle_gamma   90.00
#
_symmetry.space_group_name_H-M   'P 1'
#
loop_
_entity.id
_entity.type
_entity.pdbx_description
1 polymer ?
#
loop_
_entity_poly.entity_id
_entity_poly.type
_entity_poly.pdbx_seq_one_letter_code
_entity_poly.pdbx_strand_id
1 'polypeptide(L)'
;MSTERVNIDTVTPDITTFWDWMNDIELLETTGADQLVVGYDYFSSKFSPFFAKTAYDEDVYVMTSQSLFNLDREGNPVLNGIEGETRNYNGTDYTYDGIADVEVVQNEDGTVDYNITMRDDVVFSDGTPMTIDDVIFSMYVFSDPTYDGSSTFYSVPIEGMEEYRSGMELLINLICAAGPDNTDFTNWTEEQQTAFWDAFWKGGEKFAQEIVDYCVANSYAEEGDVAGAAAAWAYPDLAADATAADFFQAIVDNYGYDLSDAGINAETAGSSITDYIYAELGDQASVYQTGIATGSSVPNITGIIKTGDYSMTVHMTSFDATAIYQMALPVAPLHYYGDVSKYDYENNMFGFTKGDLSTVRAKTTQPMGAGPYKFVSYENGVVTFEANENYWKGQPKTPYILFQETAASDKLSGVASDAATFDITDPNFTVDTANDIESYNSNGELTGDKLTTFAVDNLGYGYIAMCANNVCVDGDPASDASKNLRKGFATLFAVYRDTVVNSYYGETASIIQYPISNTSWAAPRPSDEGYEIAYSVDVDGNPIYTDDMTEQERYDAALQAAIGFFKAAGLNWDEASGKFVA
;
A
#
# COMPACT_ATOMS: atom_id res chain seq x y z
N MET A 1 24.21 -2.49 3.39
CA MET A 1 24.58 -2.34 4.81
C MET A 1 26.08 -2.07 4.94
N SER A 2 26.51 -1.27 5.92
CA SER A 2 27.92 -1.02 6.24
C SER A 2 28.52 -2.16 7.07
N THR A 3 29.56 -2.82 6.58
CA THR A 3 30.27 -3.91 7.28
C THR A 3 31.13 -3.42 8.44
N GLU A 4 31.45 -2.11 8.47
CA GLU A 4 32.23 -1.50 9.54
C GLU A 4 31.37 -1.09 10.73
N ARG A 5 30.06 -0.87 10.51
CA ARG A 5 29.13 -0.32 11.50
C ARG A 5 28.09 -1.33 11.98
N VAL A 6 27.81 -2.36 11.19
CA VAL A 6 26.92 -3.46 11.55
C VAL A 6 27.74 -4.72 11.76
N ASN A 7 27.43 -5.47 12.83
CA ASN A 7 27.96 -6.81 13.00
C ASN A 7 27.26 -7.77 12.03
N ILE A 8 27.85 -7.98 10.84
CA ILE A 8 27.23 -8.76 9.76
C ILE A 8 26.91 -10.21 10.18
N ASP A 9 27.63 -10.77 11.16
CA ASP A 9 27.36 -12.11 11.69
C ASP A 9 26.03 -12.20 12.48
N THR A 10 25.42 -11.05 12.80
CA THR A 10 24.13 -10.94 13.52
C THR A 10 22.97 -10.50 12.63
N VAL A 11 23.25 -10.22 11.35
CA VAL A 11 22.20 -9.90 10.36
C VAL A 11 21.39 -11.16 10.09
N THR A 12 20.08 -10.99 9.88
CA THR A 12 19.17 -12.04 9.44
C THR A 12 19.79 -12.85 8.29
N PRO A 13 20.01 -14.16 8.45
CA PRO A 13 20.51 -15.00 7.36
C PRO A 13 19.40 -15.28 6.34
N ASP A 14 19.78 -15.48 5.08
CA ASP A 14 18.89 -15.77 3.95
C ASP A 14 17.68 -14.81 3.92
N ILE A 15 17.96 -13.51 3.79
CA ILE A 15 16.94 -12.48 3.60
C ILE A 15 16.15 -12.76 2.32
N THR A 16 14.83 -12.67 2.41
CA THR A 16 13.88 -12.92 1.32
C THR A 16 12.83 -11.81 1.27
N THR A 17 11.98 -11.84 0.24
CA THR A 17 10.82 -10.95 0.11
C THR A 17 9.85 -11.02 1.30
N PHE A 18 9.79 -12.16 1.99
CA PHE A 18 8.84 -12.41 3.09
C PHE A 18 9.50 -12.43 4.48
N TRP A 19 10.83 -12.46 4.52
CA TRP A 19 11.63 -12.49 5.76
C TRP A 19 12.86 -11.60 5.58
N ASP A 20 12.68 -10.33 5.92
CA ASP A 20 13.68 -9.29 5.76
C ASP A 20 14.64 -9.17 6.97
N TRP A 21 15.48 -8.13 6.95
CA TRP A 21 16.44 -7.86 8.02
C TRP A 21 15.78 -7.40 9.34
N MET A 22 14.51 -6.99 9.34
CA MET A 22 13.78 -6.57 10.54
C MET A 22 13.17 -7.76 11.30
N ASN A 23 12.98 -8.91 10.64
CA ASN A 23 12.33 -10.07 11.26
C ASN A 23 13.11 -10.67 12.44
N ASP A 24 14.43 -10.48 12.48
CA ASP A 24 15.32 -10.91 13.58
C ASP A 24 16.05 -9.70 14.22
N ILE A 25 15.43 -8.51 14.17
CA ILE A 25 16.04 -7.24 14.58
C ILE A 25 16.46 -7.19 16.06
N GLU A 26 15.87 -8.04 16.91
CA GLU A 26 16.28 -8.17 18.30
C GLU A 26 17.69 -8.75 18.47
N LEU A 27 18.18 -9.49 17.47
CA LEU A 27 19.49 -10.12 17.46
C LEU A 27 20.58 -9.22 16.84
N LEU A 28 20.19 -8.26 16.02
CA LEU A 28 21.11 -7.40 15.28
C LEU A 28 21.95 -6.52 16.21
N GLU A 29 23.27 -6.57 16.03
CA GLU A 29 24.25 -5.75 16.75
C GLU A 29 24.93 -4.74 15.83
N THR A 30 25.24 -3.57 16.37
CA THR A 30 26.16 -2.63 15.72
C THR A 30 27.59 -2.85 16.20
N THR A 31 28.56 -2.38 15.44
CA THR A 31 29.99 -2.48 15.75
C THR A 31 30.41 -1.32 16.65
N GLY A 32 30.09 -1.44 17.95
CA GLY A 32 30.55 -0.52 18.99
C GLY A 32 29.78 0.78 19.12
N ALA A 33 28.57 0.86 18.54
CA ALA A 33 27.61 1.94 18.78
C ALA A 33 26.40 1.43 19.59
N ASP A 34 25.67 2.35 20.23
CA ASP A 34 24.42 2.01 20.91
C ASP A 34 23.19 2.23 20.00
N GLN A 35 23.41 2.70 18.76
CA GLN A 35 22.35 3.05 17.82
C GLN A 35 22.62 2.44 16.44
N LEU A 36 21.58 1.92 15.80
CA LEU A 36 21.54 1.59 14.37
C LEU A 36 20.78 2.69 13.63
N VAL A 37 21.38 3.26 12.58
CA VAL A 37 20.79 4.31 11.76
C VAL A 37 20.43 3.76 10.38
N VAL A 38 19.16 3.86 10.00
CA VAL A 38 18.62 3.38 8.74
C VAL A 38 18.17 4.57 7.90
N GLY A 39 18.73 4.72 6.70
CA GLY A 39 18.37 5.78 5.76
C GLY A 39 17.16 5.39 4.93
N TYR A 40 16.06 6.13 5.08
CA TYR A 40 14.76 5.94 4.43
C TYR A 40 14.38 7.14 3.54
N ASP A 41 13.43 6.99 2.61
CA ASP A 41 12.78 8.18 2.03
C ASP A 41 11.80 8.81 3.03
N TYR A 42 11.14 9.89 2.62
CA TYR A 42 10.25 10.69 3.46
C TYR A 42 9.03 9.91 3.98
N PHE A 43 8.72 10.07 5.27
CA PHE A 43 7.55 9.49 5.92
C PHE A 43 6.29 10.32 5.67
N SER A 44 5.11 9.70 5.66
CA SER A 44 3.84 10.44 5.70
C SER A 44 3.39 10.76 7.13
N SER A 45 4.17 10.31 8.13
CA SER A 45 3.88 10.39 9.57
C SER A 45 2.67 9.55 10.01
N LYS A 46 2.22 8.61 9.17
CA LYS A 46 1.09 7.73 9.48
C LYS A 46 1.59 6.39 9.99
N PHE A 47 2.09 6.37 11.20
CA PHE A 47 2.76 5.22 11.80
C PHE A 47 1.83 4.24 12.51
N SER A 48 0.50 4.30 12.35
CA SER A 48 -0.41 3.35 13.00
C SER A 48 -0.53 2.05 12.20
N PRO A 49 -0.61 0.88 12.85
CA PRO A 49 -0.85 -0.41 12.17
C PRO A 49 -2.17 -0.45 11.38
N PHE A 50 -3.09 0.49 11.61
CA PHE A 50 -4.37 0.56 10.93
C PHE A 50 -4.38 1.49 9.70
N PHE A 51 -3.51 2.51 9.68
CA PHE A 51 -3.64 3.65 8.75
C PHE A 51 -2.31 4.07 8.10
N ALA A 52 -1.28 3.23 8.17
CA ALA A 52 -0.04 3.45 7.43
C ALA A 52 -0.29 3.61 5.93
N LYS A 53 0.46 4.51 5.30
CA LYS A 53 0.26 4.91 3.90
C LYS A 53 1.41 4.49 3.00
N THR A 54 2.65 4.56 3.47
CA THR A 54 3.83 4.17 2.70
C THR A 54 4.48 2.94 3.33
N ALA A 55 5.22 2.15 2.54
CA ALA A 55 6.00 1.02 3.08
C ALA A 55 6.93 1.45 4.22
N TYR A 56 7.47 2.67 4.17
CA TYR A 56 8.32 3.22 5.23
C TYR A 56 7.54 3.57 6.51
N ASP A 57 6.28 4.02 6.38
CA ASP A 57 5.39 4.15 7.54
C ASP A 57 5.02 2.78 8.12
N GLU A 58 4.91 1.75 7.26
CA GLU A 58 4.66 0.37 7.68
C GLU A 58 5.82 -0.19 8.50
N ASP A 59 7.06 -0.03 8.02
CA ASP A 59 8.28 -0.42 8.74
C ASP A 59 8.32 0.20 10.15
N VAL A 60 7.85 1.44 10.32
CA VAL A 60 7.79 2.09 11.64
C VAL A 60 6.87 1.35 12.60
N TYR A 61 5.66 0.95 12.19
CA TYR A 61 4.77 0.23 13.11
C TYR A 61 5.20 -1.23 13.29
N VAL A 62 5.79 -1.87 12.28
CA VAL A 62 6.34 -3.24 12.36
C VAL A 62 7.33 -3.34 13.51
N MET A 63 8.21 -2.35 13.67
CA MET A 63 9.17 -2.28 14.79
C MET A 63 8.52 -2.30 16.19
N THR A 64 7.25 -1.88 16.28
CA THR A 64 6.53 -1.74 17.55
C THR A 64 5.42 -2.75 17.76
N SER A 65 5.08 -3.54 16.74
CA SER A 65 3.89 -4.39 16.72
C SER A 65 4.25 -5.87 16.76
N GLN A 66 3.24 -6.70 16.97
CA GLN A 66 3.31 -8.14 16.79
C GLN A 66 2.17 -8.57 15.90
N SER A 67 2.49 -9.33 14.86
CA SER A 67 1.49 -10.02 14.05
C SER A 67 0.92 -11.21 14.83
N LEU A 68 -0.34 -11.52 14.59
CA LEU A 68 -1.01 -12.67 15.22
C LEU A 68 -0.25 -13.98 14.94
N PHE A 69 0.22 -14.13 13.70
CA PHE A 69 1.19 -15.15 13.30
C PHE A 69 2.01 -14.62 12.12
N ASN A 70 3.14 -15.27 11.85
CA ASN A 70 4.12 -14.86 10.85
C ASN A 70 4.03 -15.70 9.58
N LEU A 71 4.69 -15.22 8.53
CA LEU A 71 4.99 -16.01 7.34
C LEU A 71 6.44 -16.51 7.41
N ASP A 72 6.75 -17.62 6.75
CA ASP A 72 8.13 -18.07 6.59
C ASP A 72 8.85 -17.38 5.41
N ARG A 73 10.10 -17.80 5.14
CA ARG A 73 10.94 -17.27 4.05
C ARG A 73 10.34 -17.47 2.64
N GLU A 74 9.37 -18.37 2.49
CA GLU A 74 8.68 -18.63 1.23
C GLU A 74 7.28 -17.99 1.21
N GLY A 75 6.91 -17.24 2.25
CA GLY A 75 5.60 -16.61 2.36
C GLY A 75 4.49 -17.57 2.81
N ASN A 76 4.82 -18.72 3.39
CA ASN A 76 3.82 -19.66 3.91
C ASN A 76 3.47 -19.33 5.38
N PRO A 77 2.18 -19.29 5.75
CA PRO A 77 1.77 -19.08 7.15
C PRO A 77 2.42 -20.08 8.11
N VAL A 78 2.95 -19.57 9.23
CA VAL A 78 3.45 -20.37 10.36
C VAL A 78 2.27 -20.65 11.28
N LEU A 79 1.80 -21.90 11.30
CA LEU A 79 0.54 -22.28 11.96
C LEU A 79 0.74 -22.77 13.39
N ASN A 80 1.95 -23.17 13.77
CA ASN A 80 2.30 -23.66 15.10
C ASN A 80 3.39 -22.76 15.71
N GLY A 81 3.09 -21.47 15.84
CA GLY A 81 4.06 -20.46 16.26
C GLY A 81 4.48 -20.58 17.73
N ILE A 82 3.65 -21.15 18.62
CA ILE A 82 3.95 -21.18 20.07
C ILE A 82 5.11 -22.12 20.38
N GLU A 83 5.05 -23.36 19.90
CA GLU A 83 6.18 -24.32 20.01
C GLU A 83 7.25 -24.08 18.93
N GLY A 84 6.88 -23.39 17.86
CA GLY A 84 7.72 -23.09 16.70
C GLY A 84 7.64 -24.17 15.63
N GLU A 85 7.84 -23.77 14.38
CA GLU A 85 7.95 -24.68 13.24
C GLU A 85 9.34 -24.65 12.63
N THR A 86 9.98 -25.81 12.49
CA THR A 86 11.24 -25.91 11.74
C THR A 86 10.96 -26.23 10.27
N ARG A 87 11.39 -25.34 9.38
CA ARG A 87 11.27 -25.50 7.92
C ARG A 87 12.64 -25.32 7.25
N ASN A 88 12.90 -26.07 6.19
CA ASN A 88 14.15 -25.96 5.45
C ASN A 88 14.01 -24.91 4.34
N TYR A 89 14.96 -23.98 4.27
CA TYR A 89 15.09 -23.04 3.17
C TYR A 89 16.54 -23.06 2.68
N ASN A 90 16.75 -23.26 1.37
CA ASN A 90 18.07 -23.34 0.73
C ASN A 90 19.08 -24.28 1.42
N GLY A 91 18.60 -25.39 2.01
CA GLY A 91 19.45 -26.37 2.69
C GLY A 91 19.80 -26.02 4.14
N THR A 92 19.27 -24.91 4.67
CA THR A 92 19.38 -24.51 6.07
C THR A 92 18.03 -24.68 6.76
N ASP A 93 18.03 -25.28 7.95
CA ASP A 93 16.82 -25.40 8.77
C ASP A 93 16.65 -24.12 9.60
N TYR A 94 15.49 -23.47 9.45
CA TYR A 94 15.08 -22.30 10.22
C TYR A 94 13.91 -22.67 11.12
N THR A 95 13.92 -22.16 12.36
CA THR A 95 12.79 -22.31 13.28
C THR A 95 12.03 -20.99 13.31
N TYR A 96 10.73 -21.08 13.09
CA TYR A 96 9.81 -19.94 13.03
C TYR A 96 8.89 -19.98 14.24
N ASP A 97 9.05 -18.98 15.09
CA ASP A 97 8.28 -18.83 16.33
C ASP A 97 7.31 -17.64 16.22
N GLY A 98 6.25 -17.66 17.01
CA GLY A 98 5.22 -16.64 17.03
C GLY A 98 4.42 -16.63 18.33
N ILE A 99 3.36 -15.82 18.35
CA ILE A 99 2.52 -15.64 19.54
C ILE A 99 1.25 -16.50 19.54
N ALA A 100 0.95 -17.16 18.42
CA ALA A 100 -0.25 -17.97 18.28
C ALA A 100 -0.03 -19.23 17.43
N ASP A 101 -0.91 -20.20 17.68
CA ASP A 101 -1.16 -21.34 16.82
C ASP A 101 -2.51 -21.14 16.10
N VAL A 102 -2.60 -21.60 14.86
CA VAL A 102 -3.78 -21.52 14.00
C VAL A 102 -4.08 -22.90 13.42
N GLU A 103 -5.19 -23.49 13.84
CA GLU A 103 -5.74 -24.70 13.22
C GLU A 103 -6.80 -24.32 12.19
N VAL A 104 -6.61 -24.74 10.94
CA VAL A 104 -7.57 -24.52 9.85
C VAL A 104 -8.40 -25.78 9.63
N VAL A 105 -9.72 -25.68 9.81
CA VAL A 105 -10.66 -26.78 9.64
C VAL A 105 -11.61 -26.49 8.49
N GLN A 106 -11.50 -27.25 7.41
CA GLN A 106 -12.49 -27.22 6.34
C GLN A 106 -13.63 -28.19 6.67
N ASN A 107 -14.84 -27.64 6.84
CA ASN A 107 -16.02 -28.40 7.23
C ASN A 107 -16.68 -29.11 6.04
N GLU A 108 -17.49 -30.14 6.33
CA GLU A 108 -18.20 -30.92 5.28
C GLU A 108 -19.19 -30.09 4.44
N ASP A 109 -19.68 -28.97 4.98
CA ASP A 109 -20.60 -28.05 4.31
C ASP A 109 -19.91 -26.99 3.44
N GLY A 110 -18.58 -26.99 3.40
CA GLY A 110 -17.76 -26.04 2.63
C GLY A 110 -17.37 -24.77 3.39
N THR A 111 -17.84 -24.60 4.63
CA THR A 111 -17.35 -23.54 5.54
C THR A 111 -15.94 -23.85 6.03
N VAL A 112 -15.25 -22.83 6.57
CA VAL A 112 -13.89 -22.97 7.10
C VAL A 112 -13.80 -22.30 8.45
N ASP A 113 -13.25 -22.99 9.44
CA ASP A 113 -12.94 -22.44 10.76
C ASP A 113 -11.43 -22.23 10.89
N TYR A 114 -11.05 -21.06 11.43
CA TYR A 114 -9.70 -20.77 11.87
C TYR A 114 -9.70 -20.69 13.39
N ASN A 115 -9.27 -21.77 14.03
CA ASN A 115 -9.17 -21.85 15.49
C ASN A 115 -7.81 -21.32 15.92
N ILE A 116 -7.83 -20.24 16.70
CA ILE A 116 -6.64 -19.49 17.09
C ILE A 116 -6.44 -19.68 18.58
N THR A 117 -5.22 -20.04 18.97
CA THR A 117 -4.79 -20.12 20.37
C THR A 117 -3.54 -19.28 20.54
N MET A 118 -3.53 -18.38 21.52
CA MET A 118 -2.40 -17.52 21.84
C MET A 118 -1.69 -17.99 23.10
N ARG A 119 -0.41 -17.67 23.18
CA ARG A 119 0.35 -17.73 24.44
C ARG A 119 -0.15 -16.66 25.44
N ASP A 120 0.08 -16.89 26.73
CA ASP A 120 -0.45 -16.07 27.82
C ASP A 120 0.58 -15.18 28.55
N ASP A 121 1.82 -15.15 28.06
CA ASP A 121 2.96 -14.43 28.66
C ASP A 121 3.43 -13.23 27.83
N VAL A 122 2.75 -12.90 26.73
CA VAL A 122 3.04 -11.69 25.94
C VAL A 122 2.42 -10.47 26.60
N VAL A 123 3.19 -9.40 26.69
CA VAL A 123 2.73 -8.10 27.16
C VAL A 123 3.07 -7.03 26.13
N PHE A 124 2.26 -5.98 26.07
CA PHE A 124 2.58 -4.77 25.32
C PHE A 124 3.77 -4.02 25.95
N SER A 125 4.32 -3.06 25.24
CA SER A 125 5.48 -2.28 25.69
C SER A 125 5.28 -1.55 27.01
N ASP A 126 4.03 -1.26 27.40
CA ASP A 126 3.68 -0.67 28.70
C ASP A 126 3.48 -1.69 29.83
N GLY A 127 3.65 -2.98 29.55
CA GLY A 127 3.50 -4.10 30.47
C GLY A 127 2.06 -4.63 30.60
N THR A 128 1.10 -4.09 29.87
CA THR A 128 -0.27 -4.62 29.86
C THR A 128 -0.29 -5.97 29.15
N PRO A 129 -0.90 -7.03 29.74
CA PRO A 129 -1.02 -8.33 29.07
C PRO A 129 -1.78 -8.23 27.75
N MET A 130 -1.25 -8.87 26.72
CA MET A 130 -1.95 -9.10 25.46
C MET A 130 -2.93 -10.26 25.63
N THR A 131 -4.15 -10.13 25.11
CA THR A 131 -5.18 -11.19 25.17
C THR A 131 -5.87 -11.34 23.82
N ILE A 132 -6.79 -12.31 23.71
CA ILE A 132 -7.58 -12.46 22.48
C ILE A 132 -8.50 -11.26 22.22
N ASP A 133 -8.79 -10.46 23.26
CA ASP A 133 -9.65 -9.28 23.15
C ASP A 133 -8.99 -8.18 22.30
N ASP A 134 -7.66 -8.10 22.30
CA ASP A 134 -6.87 -7.21 21.44
C ASP A 134 -6.92 -7.64 19.97
N VAL A 135 -6.93 -8.96 19.71
CA VAL A 135 -7.10 -9.52 18.35
C VAL A 135 -8.50 -9.21 17.82
N ILE A 136 -9.53 -9.46 18.64
CA ILE A 136 -10.92 -9.14 18.30
C ILE A 136 -11.06 -7.63 18.05
N PHE A 137 -10.50 -6.79 18.92
CA PHE A 137 -10.48 -5.33 18.71
C PHE A 137 -9.88 -4.97 17.34
N SER A 138 -8.67 -5.46 17.01
CA SER A 138 -8.05 -5.22 15.70
C SER A 138 -8.94 -5.65 14.55
N MET A 139 -9.54 -6.85 14.61
CA MET A 139 -10.45 -7.34 13.57
C MET A 139 -11.66 -6.41 13.41
N TYR A 140 -12.25 -5.93 14.50
CA TYR A 140 -13.38 -5.01 14.43
C TYR A 140 -13.00 -3.63 13.88
N VAL A 141 -11.80 -3.12 14.16
CA VAL A 141 -11.29 -1.89 13.55
C VAL A 141 -11.17 -2.04 12.03
N PHE A 142 -10.53 -3.12 11.55
CA PHE A 142 -10.43 -3.39 10.11
C PHE A 142 -11.78 -3.68 9.45
N SER A 143 -12.76 -4.15 10.23
CA SER A 143 -14.10 -4.47 9.75
C SER A 143 -15.07 -3.29 9.81
N ASP A 144 -14.71 -2.17 10.45
CA ASP A 144 -15.62 -1.05 10.68
C ASP A 144 -16.04 -0.38 9.36
N PRO A 145 -17.34 -0.07 9.14
CA PRO A 145 -17.81 0.55 7.90
C PRO A 145 -17.10 1.87 7.53
N THR A 146 -16.46 2.55 8.49
CA THR A 146 -15.72 3.79 8.28
C THR A 146 -14.20 3.62 8.17
N TYR A 147 -13.72 2.37 8.15
CA TYR A 147 -12.32 2.05 7.89
C TYR A 147 -11.96 2.40 6.43
N ASP A 148 -10.90 3.19 6.27
CA ASP A 148 -10.36 3.70 5.00
C ASP A 148 -8.84 3.48 4.88
N GLY A 149 -8.27 2.59 5.69
CA GLY A 149 -6.88 2.18 5.58
C GLY A 149 -6.66 1.14 4.48
N SER A 150 -5.42 0.66 4.34
CA SER A 150 -5.00 -0.23 3.25
C SER A 150 -5.48 -1.68 3.37
N SER A 151 -5.88 -2.12 4.58
CA SER A 151 -6.32 -3.50 4.78
C SER A 151 -7.65 -3.78 4.07
N THR A 152 -7.78 -4.99 3.53
CA THR A 152 -9.02 -5.49 2.92
C THR A 152 -9.64 -6.63 3.73
N PHE A 153 -9.32 -6.76 5.02
CA PHE A 153 -9.86 -7.81 5.89
C PHE A 153 -11.39 -7.93 5.79
N TYR A 154 -12.10 -6.81 5.64
CA TYR A 154 -13.56 -6.79 5.46
C TYR A 154 -14.09 -7.51 4.22
N SER A 155 -13.24 -7.86 3.24
CA SER A 155 -13.65 -8.58 2.03
C SER A 155 -13.63 -10.10 2.19
N VAL A 156 -13.06 -10.63 3.27
CA VAL A 156 -13.05 -12.08 3.50
C VAL A 156 -14.44 -12.57 3.93
N PRO A 157 -14.89 -13.77 3.50
CA PRO A 157 -16.26 -14.24 3.69
C PRO A 157 -16.56 -14.76 5.12
N ILE A 158 -16.22 -13.97 6.14
CA ILE A 158 -16.57 -14.23 7.55
C ILE A 158 -18.07 -14.09 7.74
N GLU A 159 -18.69 -15.05 8.43
CA GLU A 159 -20.13 -15.00 8.69
C GLU A 159 -20.53 -13.71 9.44
N GLY A 160 -21.49 -12.96 8.90
CA GLY A 160 -21.97 -11.70 9.48
C GLY A 160 -21.17 -10.44 9.10
N MET A 161 -20.10 -10.56 8.32
CA MET A 161 -19.27 -9.41 7.91
C MET A 161 -20.04 -8.40 7.05
N GLU A 162 -20.75 -8.90 6.02
CA GLU A 162 -21.52 -8.06 5.10
C GLU A 162 -22.63 -7.31 5.86
N GLU A 163 -23.38 -8.02 6.71
CA GLU A 163 -24.43 -7.44 7.53
C GLU A 163 -23.88 -6.40 8.50
N TYR A 164 -22.71 -6.65 9.11
CA TYR A 164 -22.06 -5.70 10.00
C TYR A 164 -21.69 -4.41 9.26
N ARG A 165 -21.16 -4.48 8.04
CA ARG A 165 -20.81 -3.27 7.30
C ARG A 165 -21.99 -2.56 6.66
N SER A 166 -23.10 -3.26 6.46
CA SER A 166 -24.31 -2.69 5.88
C SER A 166 -25.02 -1.68 6.79
N GLY A 167 -25.84 -0.82 6.17
CA GLY A 167 -26.77 0.07 6.88
C GLY A 167 -26.11 1.28 7.55
N MET A 168 -24.89 1.64 7.15
CA MET A 168 -24.18 2.84 7.58
C MET A 168 -23.58 3.57 6.39
N GLU A 169 -23.48 4.90 6.50
CA GLU A 169 -22.83 5.77 5.51
C GLU A 169 -22.04 6.86 6.24
N LEU A 170 -20.90 7.28 5.68
CA LEU A 170 -20.12 8.37 6.26
C LEU A 170 -20.92 9.68 6.24
N LEU A 171 -20.80 10.48 7.31
CA LEU A 171 -21.48 11.77 7.40
C LEU A 171 -21.12 12.67 6.20
N ILE A 172 -19.85 12.70 5.79
CA ILE A 172 -19.41 13.48 4.62
C ILE A 172 -20.17 13.10 3.34
N ASN A 173 -20.35 11.80 3.09
CA ASN A 173 -21.04 11.30 1.91
C ASN A 173 -22.53 11.66 1.94
N LEU A 174 -23.17 11.61 3.12
CA LEU A 174 -24.55 12.03 3.29
C LEU A 174 -24.74 13.53 3.01
N ILE A 175 -23.83 14.38 3.48
CA ILE A 175 -23.88 15.82 3.21
C ILE A 175 -23.68 16.10 1.72
N CYS A 176 -22.68 15.46 1.08
CA CYS A 176 -22.46 15.59 -0.37
C CYS A 176 -23.69 15.17 -1.18
N ALA A 177 -24.30 14.03 -0.84
CA ALA A 177 -25.49 13.50 -1.53
C ALA A 177 -26.72 14.42 -1.36
N ALA A 178 -26.84 15.10 -0.21
CA ALA A 178 -27.93 16.04 0.04
C ALA A 178 -27.72 17.41 -0.66
N GLY A 179 -26.46 17.78 -0.91
CA GLY A 179 -26.08 19.03 -1.55
C GLY A 179 -26.13 20.26 -0.64
N PRO A 180 -25.60 21.42 -1.10
CA PRO A 180 -25.47 22.63 -0.29
C PRO A 180 -26.80 23.25 0.13
N ASP A 181 -27.85 23.08 -0.68
CA ASP A 181 -29.18 23.64 -0.45
C ASP A 181 -30.06 22.79 0.48
N ASN A 182 -29.52 21.70 1.05
CA ASN A 182 -30.27 20.82 1.93
C ASN A 182 -30.80 21.55 3.17
N THR A 183 -32.03 21.20 3.57
CA THR A 183 -32.70 21.72 4.78
C THR A 183 -33.19 20.61 5.72
N ASP A 184 -32.90 19.35 5.40
CA ASP A 184 -33.18 18.20 6.27
C ASP A 184 -31.98 17.91 7.18
N PHE A 185 -32.14 18.24 8.46
CA PHE A 185 -31.11 18.10 9.50
C PHE A 185 -31.37 16.88 10.40
N THR A 186 -32.00 15.83 9.86
CA THR A 186 -32.27 14.60 10.62
C THR A 186 -30.99 13.90 11.07
N ASN A 187 -29.95 13.92 10.23
CA ASN A 187 -28.71 13.15 10.43
C ASN A 187 -27.50 14.02 10.81
N TRP A 188 -27.60 15.35 10.64
CA TRP A 188 -26.54 16.30 10.98
C TRP A 188 -27.14 17.68 11.27
N THR A 189 -26.35 18.55 11.86
CA THR A 189 -26.74 19.92 12.20
C THR A 189 -26.49 20.91 11.06
N GLU A 190 -27.25 22.01 11.03
CA GLU A 190 -27.02 23.12 10.10
C GLU A 190 -25.58 23.69 10.22
N GLU A 191 -25.03 23.70 11.43
CA GLU A 191 -23.65 24.11 11.72
C GLU A 191 -22.64 23.17 11.05
N GLN A 192 -22.84 21.85 11.14
CA GLN A 192 -22.00 20.86 10.46
C GLN A 192 -22.09 20.99 8.93
N GLN A 193 -23.28 21.21 8.37
CA GLN A 193 -23.43 21.41 6.93
C GLN A 193 -22.69 22.66 6.47
N THR A 194 -22.83 23.77 7.21
CA THR A 194 -22.18 25.05 6.89
C THR A 194 -20.66 24.93 6.94
N ALA A 195 -20.12 24.31 8.00
CA ALA A 195 -18.68 24.10 8.14
C ALA A 195 -18.13 23.18 7.04
N PHE A 196 -18.87 22.13 6.67
CA PHE A 196 -18.48 21.24 5.57
C PHE A 196 -18.37 21.98 4.24
N TRP A 197 -19.40 22.75 3.84
CA TRP A 197 -19.37 23.42 2.54
C TRP A 197 -18.33 24.55 2.47
N ASP A 198 -18.07 25.24 3.59
CA ASP A 198 -16.95 26.19 3.68
C ASP A 198 -15.59 25.49 3.47
N ALA A 199 -15.39 24.34 4.13
CA ALA A 199 -14.20 23.52 3.95
C ALA A 199 -14.10 22.89 2.56
N PHE A 200 -15.20 22.44 1.97
CA PHE A 200 -15.29 21.87 0.63
C PHE A 200 -14.76 22.84 -0.43
N TRP A 201 -15.25 24.08 -0.42
CA TRP A 201 -14.85 25.07 -1.42
C TRP A 201 -13.40 25.56 -1.22
N LYS A 202 -12.97 25.78 0.02
CA LYS A 202 -11.57 26.17 0.32
C LYS A 202 -10.58 25.05 0.02
N GLY A 203 -10.92 23.83 0.40
CA GLY A 203 -10.12 22.64 0.11
C GLY A 203 -10.06 22.37 -1.39
N GLY A 204 -11.18 22.56 -2.09
CA GLY A 204 -11.27 22.44 -3.54
C GLY A 204 -10.42 23.44 -4.31
N GLU A 205 -10.35 24.69 -3.87
CA GLU A 205 -9.42 25.68 -4.45
C GLU A 205 -7.96 25.22 -4.32
N LYS A 206 -7.58 24.64 -3.18
CA LYS A 206 -6.22 24.09 -2.98
C LYS A 206 -5.97 22.84 -3.81
N PHE A 207 -6.98 21.97 -3.95
CA PHE A 207 -6.92 20.79 -4.80
C PHE A 207 -6.68 21.19 -6.28
N ALA A 208 -7.45 22.15 -6.79
CA ALA A 208 -7.23 22.66 -8.14
C ALA A 208 -5.88 23.38 -8.30
N GLN A 209 -5.40 24.05 -7.24
CA GLN A 209 -4.07 24.65 -7.25
C GLN A 209 -2.95 23.60 -7.32
N GLU A 210 -3.09 22.45 -6.65
CA GLU A 210 -2.12 21.34 -6.76
C GLU A 210 -1.99 20.85 -8.22
N ILE A 211 -3.12 20.78 -8.94
CA ILE A 211 -3.13 20.45 -10.38
C ILE A 211 -2.39 21.53 -11.20
N VAL A 212 -2.64 22.82 -10.91
CA VAL A 212 -1.94 23.93 -11.57
C VAL A 212 -0.44 23.84 -11.33
N ASP A 213 -0.02 23.60 -10.09
CA ASP A 213 1.38 23.50 -9.69
C ASP A 213 2.06 22.30 -10.38
N TYR A 214 1.35 21.16 -10.48
CA TYR A 214 1.81 19.99 -11.24
C TYR A 214 2.01 20.31 -12.72
N CYS A 215 1.06 21.00 -13.36
CA CYS A 215 1.17 21.43 -14.75
C CYS A 215 2.36 22.37 -14.97
N VAL A 216 2.62 23.30 -14.05
CA VAL A 216 3.79 24.20 -14.12
C VAL A 216 5.09 23.42 -13.95
N ALA A 217 5.17 22.54 -12.95
CA ALA A 217 6.35 21.72 -12.69
C ALA A 217 6.74 20.82 -13.87
N ASN A 218 5.74 20.36 -14.63
CA ASN A 218 5.91 19.52 -15.82
C ASN A 218 5.93 20.31 -17.15
N SER A 219 5.96 21.64 -17.09
CA SER A 219 5.98 22.52 -18.27
C SER A 219 4.77 22.38 -19.20
N TYR A 220 3.61 22.00 -18.66
CA TYR A 220 2.32 21.98 -19.36
C TYR A 220 1.63 23.35 -19.38
N ALA A 221 1.96 24.22 -18.42
CA ALA A 221 1.44 25.60 -18.33
C ALA A 221 2.52 26.56 -17.79
N GLU A 222 2.32 27.87 -18.04
CA GLU A 222 3.17 28.92 -17.46
C GLU A 222 2.75 29.25 -16.02
N GLU A 223 3.68 29.75 -15.21
CA GLU A 223 3.39 30.16 -13.82
C GLU A 223 2.29 31.25 -13.80
N GLY A 224 1.20 30.98 -13.07
CA GLY A 224 0.04 31.87 -12.97
C GLY A 224 -0.99 31.72 -14.10
N ASP A 225 -0.77 30.84 -15.08
CA ASP A 225 -1.74 30.55 -16.15
C ASP A 225 -2.67 29.39 -15.77
N VAL A 226 -3.66 29.67 -14.93
CA VAL A 226 -4.65 28.66 -14.49
C VAL A 226 -5.47 28.14 -15.67
N ALA A 227 -5.85 29.01 -16.61
CA ALA A 227 -6.62 28.61 -17.79
C ALA A 227 -5.82 27.66 -18.69
N GLY A 228 -4.51 27.92 -18.87
CA GLY A 228 -3.59 27.03 -19.57
C GLY A 228 -3.44 25.68 -18.86
N ALA A 229 -3.27 25.68 -17.54
CA ALA A 229 -3.20 24.45 -16.75
C ALA A 229 -4.50 23.63 -16.82
N ALA A 230 -5.65 24.28 -16.68
CA ALA A 230 -6.97 23.66 -16.82
C ALA A 230 -7.17 23.08 -18.22
N ALA A 231 -6.79 23.80 -19.27
CA ALA A 231 -6.85 23.29 -20.64
C ALA A 231 -5.96 22.06 -20.86
N ALA A 232 -4.74 22.05 -20.29
CA ALA A 232 -3.87 20.87 -20.29
C ALA A 232 -4.48 19.69 -19.53
N TRP A 233 -5.36 19.98 -18.57
CA TRP A 233 -6.10 19.02 -17.77
C TRP A 233 -7.51 18.70 -18.33
N ALA A 234 -7.77 18.98 -19.61
CA ALA A 234 -9.04 18.74 -20.31
C ALA A 234 -10.23 19.64 -19.94
N TYR A 235 -9.97 20.83 -19.38
CA TYR A 235 -10.95 21.89 -19.12
C TYR A 235 -10.62 23.17 -19.94
N PRO A 236 -10.78 23.15 -21.28
CA PRO A 236 -10.26 24.19 -22.18
C PRO A 236 -11.03 25.51 -22.17
N ASP A 237 -12.23 25.53 -21.58
CA ASP A 237 -13.19 26.64 -21.72
C ASP A 237 -13.10 27.68 -20.59
N LEU A 238 -12.10 27.60 -19.72
CA LEU A 238 -11.88 28.58 -18.66
C LEU A 238 -11.48 29.96 -19.22
N ALA A 239 -11.94 31.03 -18.56
CA ALA A 239 -11.56 32.39 -18.91
C ALA A 239 -10.06 32.62 -18.64
N ALA A 240 -9.42 33.51 -19.40
CA ALA A 240 -7.99 33.78 -19.27
C ALA A 240 -7.58 34.35 -17.90
N ASP A 241 -8.52 34.91 -17.14
CA ASP A 241 -8.35 35.41 -15.78
C ASP A 241 -8.93 34.47 -14.71
N ALA A 242 -9.21 33.21 -15.06
CA ALA A 242 -9.69 32.19 -14.13
C ALA A 242 -8.72 31.97 -12.97
N THR A 243 -9.30 31.71 -11.80
CA THR A 243 -8.60 31.34 -10.57
C THR A 243 -8.67 29.84 -10.33
N ALA A 244 -7.90 29.32 -9.37
CA ALA A 244 -8.02 27.93 -8.95
C ALA A 244 -9.44 27.58 -8.44
N ALA A 245 -10.15 28.55 -7.86
CA ALA A 245 -11.55 28.37 -7.47
C ALA A 245 -12.49 28.22 -8.68
N ASP A 246 -12.27 28.98 -9.76
CA ASP A 246 -13.01 28.82 -11.01
C ASP A 246 -12.72 27.46 -11.66
N PHE A 247 -11.47 27.01 -11.58
CA PHE A 247 -11.08 25.68 -12.05
C PHE A 247 -11.74 24.57 -11.22
N PHE A 248 -11.73 24.69 -9.89
CA PHE A 248 -12.44 23.73 -9.04
C PHE A 248 -13.95 23.72 -9.29
N GLN A 249 -14.57 24.89 -9.55
CA GLN A 249 -15.98 24.94 -9.96
C GLN A 249 -16.23 24.15 -11.25
N ALA A 250 -15.34 24.23 -12.25
CA ALA A 250 -15.46 23.44 -13.48
C ALA A 250 -15.35 21.92 -13.21
N ILE A 251 -14.51 21.51 -12.26
CA ILE A 251 -14.44 20.11 -11.80
C ILE A 251 -15.76 19.69 -11.14
N VAL A 252 -16.32 20.52 -10.26
CA VAL A 252 -17.63 20.27 -9.63
C VAL A 252 -18.76 20.21 -10.67
N ASP A 253 -18.71 21.04 -11.72
CA ASP A 253 -19.72 20.99 -12.79
C ASP A 253 -19.67 19.65 -13.57
N ASN A 254 -18.50 18.99 -13.61
CA ASN A 254 -18.31 17.70 -14.28
C ASN A 254 -18.71 16.51 -13.40
N TYR A 255 -18.33 16.49 -12.12
CA TYR A 255 -18.53 15.34 -11.22
C TYR A 255 -19.60 15.54 -10.15
N GLY A 256 -20.16 16.74 -10.02
CA GLY A 256 -20.98 17.11 -8.88
C GLY A 256 -20.17 17.12 -7.58
N TYR A 257 -20.75 16.57 -6.51
CA TYR A 257 -20.13 16.48 -5.19
C TYR A 257 -19.63 15.07 -4.86
N ASP A 258 -19.41 14.23 -5.87
CA ASP A 258 -18.87 12.88 -5.70
C ASP A 258 -17.39 12.95 -5.34
N LEU A 259 -17.04 12.60 -4.10
CA LEU A 259 -15.66 12.62 -3.61
C LEU A 259 -14.88 11.33 -3.94
N SER A 260 -15.51 10.35 -4.58
CA SER A 260 -14.89 9.06 -4.86
C SER A 260 -13.80 9.16 -5.94
N ASP A 261 -13.01 8.10 -6.09
CA ASP A 261 -11.98 7.98 -7.13
C ASP A 261 -12.53 8.02 -8.56
N ALA A 262 -13.85 7.82 -8.73
CA ALA A 262 -14.55 8.01 -9.99
C ALA A 262 -15.18 9.41 -10.14
N GLY A 263 -15.21 10.19 -9.06
CA GLY A 263 -15.70 11.57 -8.99
C GLY A 263 -14.56 12.58 -9.01
N ILE A 264 -14.60 13.58 -8.13
CA ILE A 264 -13.60 14.65 -8.03
C ILE A 264 -12.18 14.10 -7.85
N ASN A 265 -11.98 13.01 -7.10
CA ASN A 265 -10.64 12.42 -6.92
C ASN A 265 -10.04 11.87 -8.22
N ALA A 266 -10.83 11.67 -9.29
CA ALA A 266 -10.29 11.32 -10.60
C ALA A 266 -9.33 12.40 -11.16
N GLU A 267 -9.42 13.64 -10.65
CA GLU A 267 -8.61 14.78 -11.09
C GLU A 267 -7.36 15.02 -10.24
N THR A 268 -7.09 14.20 -9.22
CA THR A 268 -5.97 14.45 -8.27
C THR A 268 -4.61 14.52 -8.96
N ALA A 269 -3.77 15.46 -8.51
CA ALA A 269 -2.36 15.56 -8.89
C ALA A 269 -1.41 15.04 -7.79
N GLY A 270 -1.94 14.47 -6.72
CA GLY A 270 -1.17 13.90 -5.62
C GLY A 270 -1.98 13.67 -4.35
N SER A 271 -2.81 14.65 -3.97
CA SER A 271 -3.61 14.63 -2.75
C SER A 271 -5.11 14.44 -3.05
N SER A 272 -5.82 13.70 -2.20
CA SER A 272 -7.27 13.56 -2.35
C SER A 272 -8.00 14.86 -1.98
N ILE A 273 -9.17 15.13 -2.57
CA ILE A 273 -10.01 16.27 -2.18
C ILE A 273 -10.36 16.20 -0.69
N THR A 274 -10.59 14.99 -0.19
CA THR A 274 -10.95 14.73 1.20
C THR A 274 -9.82 15.09 2.17
N ASP A 275 -8.54 14.88 1.80
CA ASP A 275 -7.40 15.32 2.60
C ASP A 275 -7.41 16.87 2.77
N TYR A 276 -7.73 17.62 1.71
CA TYR A 276 -7.86 19.08 1.78
C TYR A 276 -9.07 19.53 2.60
N ILE A 277 -10.22 18.87 2.46
CA ILE A 277 -11.42 19.15 3.25
C ILE A 277 -11.12 18.95 4.74
N TYR A 278 -10.49 17.83 5.11
CA TYR A 278 -10.13 17.56 6.50
C TYR A 278 -9.09 18.55 7.04
N ALA A 279 -8.14 18.98 6.20
CA ALA A 279 -7.19 20.04 6.59
C ALA A 279 -7.91 21.37 6.90
N GLU A 280 -8.94 21.73 6.15
CA GLU A 280 -9.76 22.94 6.41
C GLU A 280 -10.65 22.80 7.64
N LEU A 281 -11.19 21.60 7.90
CA LEU A 281 -12.02 21.32 9.07
C LEU A 281 -11.21 21.25 10.39
N GLY A 282 -9.91 20.94 10.31
CA GLY A 282 -9.03 20.80 11.46
C GLY A 282 -9.58 19.78 12.48
N ASP A 283 -9.70 20.20 13.74
CA ASP A 283 -10.19 19.34 14.83
C ASP A 283 -11.58 18.74 14.57
N GLN A 284 -12.40 19.37 13.71
CA GLN A 284 -13.74 18.88 13.37
C GLN A 284 -13.73 17.75 12.33
N ALA A 285 -12.61 17.49 11.66
CA ALA A 285 -12.53 16.48 10.60
C ALA A 285 -13.03 15.09 11.05
N SER A 286 -12.71 14.71 12.30
CA SER A 286 -13.14 13.45 12.91
C SER A 286 -14.66 13.25 12.90
N VAL A 287 -15.45 14.33 13.02
CA VAL A 287 -16.93 14.28 13.00
C VAL A 287 -17.43 13.81 11.63
N TYR A 288 -16.80 14.25 10.55
CA TYR A 288 -17.21 13.93 9.17
C TYR A 288 -16.75 12.55 8.71
N GLN A 289 -15.80 11.95 9.44
CA GLN A 289 -15.34 10.57 9.27
C GLN A 289 -16.21 9.57 10.06
N THR A 290 -17.25 10.04 10.77
CA THR A 290 -18.18 9.16 11.48
C THR A 290 -19.25 8.57 10.56
N GLY A 291 -19.64 7.34 10.84
CA GLY A 291 -20.71 6.64 10.16
C GLY A 291 -22.05 6.94 10.82
N ILE A 292 -23.01 7.30 9.99
CA ILE A 292 -24.41 7.50 10.36
C ILE A 292 -25.20 6.26 9.96
N ALA A 293 -26.03 5.76 10.87
CA ALA A 293 -26.94 4.65 10.57
C ALA A 293 -27.99 5.11 9.55
N THR A 294 -28.00 4.49 8.37
CA THR A 294 -28.96 4.74 7.28
C THR A 294 -29.98 3.61 7.15
N GLY A 295 -29.76 2.48 7.83
CA GLY A 295 -30.63 1.32 7.78
C GLY A 295 -30.46 0.38 8.97
N SER A 296 -30.91 -0.86 8.80
CA SER A 296 -30.65 -1.91 9.80
C SER A 296 -29.18 -2.31 9.71
N SER A 297 -28.51 -2.31 10.85
CA SER A 297 -27.10 -2.67 10.98
C SER A 297 -26.97 -3.60 12.19
N VAL A 298 -26.24 -4.71 12.06
CA VAL A 298 -26.03 -5.65 13.16
C VAL A 298 -24.88 -5.20 14.05
N PRO A 299 -24.92 -5.45 15.37
CA PRO A 299 -23.91 -4.94 16.29
C PRO A 299 -22.60 -5.73 16.24
N ASN A 300 -22.59 -6.95 15.68
CA ASN A 300 -21.45 -7.85 15.69
C ASN A 300 -21.32 -8.66 14.38
N ILE A 301 -20.15 -9.25 14.19
CA ILE A 301 -19.82 -10.22 13.15
C ILE A 301 -19.91 -11.61 13.80
N THR A 302 -20.88 -12.42 13.41
CA THR A 302 -21.19 -13.70 14.10
C THR A 302 -20.09 -14.73 13.96
N GLY A 303 -19.30 -14.65 12.90
CA GLY A 303 -18.15 -15.51 12.66
C GLY A 303 -16.91 -15.16 13.49
N ILE A 304 -16.89 -14.07 14.25
CA ILE A 304 -15.79 -13.75 15.18
C ILE A 304 -16.17 -14.22 16.58
N ILE A 305 -15.69 -15.42 16.95
CA ILE A 305 -16.17 -16.17 18.11
C ILE A 305 -15.08 -16.25 19.19
N LYS A 306 -15.25 -15.52 20.30
CA LYS A 306 -14.37 -15.68 21.47
C LYS A 306 -14.63 -17.04 22.12
N THR A 307 -13.58 -17.84 22.33
CA THR A 307 -13.70 -19.17 22.97
C THR A 307 -12.99 -19.26 24.32
N GLY A 308 -12.14 -18.29 24.66
CA GLY A 308 -11.44 -18.18 25.93
C GLY A 308 -10.72 -16.84 26.05
N ASP A 309 -9.91 -16.64 27.10
CA ASP A 309 -9.14 -15.39 27.28
C ASP A 309 -7.99 -15.26 26.27
N TYR A 310 -7.55 -16.38 25.70
CA TYR A 310 -6.43 -16.49 24.75
C TYR A 310 -6.80 -17.35 23.54
N SER A 311 -8.09 -17.53 23.25
CA SER A 311 -8.52 -18.35 22.12
C SER A 311 -9.80 -17.84 21.47
N MET A 312 -9.89 -18.01 20.16
CA MET A 312 -11.06 -17.66 19.36
C MET A 312 -11.19 -18.58 18.15
N THR A 313 -12.34 -18.51 17.49
CA THR A 313 -12.59 -19.10 16.17
C THR A 313 -13.04 -17.99 15.22
N VAL A 314 -12.47 -17.95 14.02
CA VAL A 314 -13.02 -17.20 12.89
C VAL A 314 -13.75 -18.17 11.96
N HIS A 315 -15.07 -18.08 11.92
CA HIS A 315 -15.94 -18.90 11.06
C HIS A 315 -16.20 -18.21 9.72
N MET A 316 -15.80 -18.87 8.64
CA MET A 316 -15.97 -18.41 7.27
C MET A 316 -17.06 -19.20 6.54
N THR A 317 -17.87 -18.51 5.76
CA THR A 317 -18.97 -19.10 4.97
C THR A 317 -18.49 -19.92 3.78
N SER A 318 -17.24 -19.72 3.33
CA SER A 318 -16.60 -20.49 2.27
C SER A 318 -15.08 -20.40 2.35
N PHE A 319 -14.38 -21.35 1.72
CA PHE A 319 -12.94 -21.25 1.52
C PHE A 319 -12.56 -20.03 0.68
N ASP A 320 -11.57 -19.26 1.14
CA ASP A 320 -10.93 -18.17 0.43
C ASP A 320 -9.41 -18.29 0.60
N ALA A 321 -8.67 -18.32 -0.52
CA ALA A 321 -7.22 -18.54 -0.50
C ALA A 321 -6.43 -17.37 0.12
N THR A 322 -7.02 -16.18 0.18
CA THR A 322 -6.39 -14.96 0.72
C THR A 322 -6.65 -14.78 2.21
N ALA A 323 -7.68 -15.43 2.75
CA ALA A 323 -8.16 -15.17 4.11
C ALA A 323 -7.10 -15.42 5.20
N ILE A 324 -6.32 -16.49 5.08
CA ILE A 324 -5.23 -16.75 6.04
C ILE A 324 -4.21 -15.62 6.07
N TYR A 325 -3.90 -15.00 4.93
CA TYR A 325 -2.98 -13.87 4.88
C TYR A 325 -3.57 -12.60 5.51
N GLN A 326 -4.88 -12.39 5.38
CA GLN A 326 -5.59 -11.29 6.04
C GLN A 326 -5.68 -11.47 7.57
N MET A 327 -5.55 -12.71 8.08
CA MET A 327 -5.52 -13.00 9.52
C MET A 327 -4.13 -12.85 10.15
N ALA A 328 -3.06 -12.72 9.37
CA ALA A 328 -1.72 -12.36 9.85
C ALA A 328 -1.63 -10.86 10.24
N LEU A 329 -2.67 -10.37 10.92
CA LEU A 329 -2.87 -8.96 11.24
C LEU A 329 -2.10 -8.54 12.51
N PRO A 330 -1.80 -7.24 12.68
CA PRO A 330 -1.19 -6.72 13.90
C PRO A 330 -2.17 -6.79 15.08
N VAL A 331 -1.70 -7.33 16.21
CA VAL A 331 -2.44 -7.35 17.48
C VAL A 331 -2.21 -6.02 18.20
N ALA A 332 -3.20 -5.12 18.10
CA ALA A 332 -3.10 -3.76 18.61
C ALA A 332 -3.71 -3.66 20.02
N PRO A 333 -3.06 -2.96 20.96
CA PRO A 333 -3.56 -2.80 22.32
C PRO A 333 -4.90 -2.06 22.37
N LEU A 334 -5.97 -2.78 22.73
CA LEU A 334 -7.31 -2.26 22.91
C LEU A 334 -7.32 -1.07 23.89
N HIS A 335 -6.52 -1.14 24.95
CA HIS A 335 -6.47 -0.10 25.98
C HIS A 335 -5.79 1.19 25.53
N TYR A 336 -5.05 1.17 24.41
CA TYR A 336 -4.34 2.32 23.87
C TYR A 336 -5.03 2.94 22.65
N TYR A 337 -5.47 2.10 21.71
CA TYR A 337 -6.15 2.54 20.48
C TYR A 337 -7.67 2.67 20.63
N GLY A 338 -8.26 1.85 21.50
CA GLY A 338 -9.68 1.84 21.79
C GLY A 338 -10.01 2.46 23.15
N ASP A 339 -11.12 1.99 23.71
CA ASP A 339 -11.66 2.36 25.01
C ASP A 339 -12.17 1.10 25.71
N VAL A 340 -11.48 0.69 26.78
CA VAL A 340 -11.83 -0.49 27.57
C VAL A 340 -13.24 -0.41 28.14
N SER A 341 -13.76 0.80 28.41
CA SER A 341 -15.14 0.97 28.89
C SER A 341 -16.19 0.69 27.81
N LYS A 342 -15.76 0.67 26.54
CA LYS A 342 -16.55 0.27 25.38
C LYS A 342 -16.22 -1.16 24.92
N TYR A 343 -15.59 -1.97 25.76
CA TYR A 343 -15.31 -3.37 25.47
C TYR A 343 -16.10 -4.30 26.41
N ASP A 344 -16.95 -5.11 25.81
CA ASP A 344 -17.73 -6.17 26.44
C ASP A 344 -18.23 -7.11 25.33
N TYR A 345 -17.47 -8.18 25.08
CA TYR A 345 -17.73 -9.13 24.01
C TYR A 345 -19.17 -9.69 24.08
N GLU A 346 -19.63 -10.07 25.28
CA GLU A 346 -20.96 -10.65 25.51
C GLU A 346 -22.10 -9.67 25.21
N ASN A 347 -21.80 -8.36 25.21
CA ASN A 347 -22.76 -7.30 24.94
C ASN A 347 -22.53 -6.63 23.57
N ASN A 348 -21.74 -7.23 22.67
CA ASN A 348 -21.42 -6.74 21.32
C ASN A 348 -20.74 -5.36 21.34
N MET A 349 -19.80 -5.17 22.26
CA MET A 349 -19.02 -3.95 22.40
C MET A 349 -17.54 -4.28 22.21
N PHE A 350 -16.90 -3.67 21.20
CA PHE A 350 -15.58 -4.10 20.72
C PHE A 350 -14.50 -3.02 20.85
N GLY A 351 -14.61 -2.15 21.86
CA GLY A 351 -13.57 -1.16 22.20
C GLY A 351 -13.76 0.22 21.58
N PHE A 352 -14.77 0.40 20.74
CA PHE A 352 -15.10 1.69 20.13
C PHE A 352 -16.59 1.74 19.77
N THR A 353 -17.08 2.92 19.39
CA THR A 353 -18.44 3.04 18.85
C THR A 353 -18.37 2.68 17.37
N LYS A 354 -19.11 1.67 16.92
CA LYS A 354 -19.18 1.32 15.50
C LYS A 354 -19.44 2.55 14.62
N GLY A 355 -18.66 2.69 13.56
CA GLY A 355 -18.63 3.85 12.68
C GLY A 355 -17.87 5.06 13.24
N ASP A 356 -17.15 4.92 14.34
CA ASP A 356 -16.35 6.00 14.92
C ASP A 356 -14.99 5.45 15.37
N LEU A 357 -14.03 5.53 14.45
CA LEU A 357 -12.63 5.20 14.68
C LEU A 357 -11.80 6.40 15.16
N SER A 358 -12.42 7.48 15.66
CA SER A 358 -11.69 8.70 16.05
C SER A 358 -10.59 8.46 17.09
N THR A 359 -10.81 7.55 18.05
CA THR A 359 -9.79 7.18 19.06
C THR A 359 -8.60 6.48 18.42
N VAL A 360 -8.85 5.59 17.45
CA VAL A 360 -7.81 4.86 16.71
C VAL A 360 -7.02 5.83 15.85
N ARG A 361 -7.72 6.72 15.12
CA ARG A 361 -7.10 7.74 14.27
C ARG A 361 -6.26 8.74 15.06
N ALA A 362 -6.67 9.09 16.28
CA ALA A 362 -5.90 9.98 17.16
C ALA A 362 -4.51 9.42 17.51
N LYS A 363 -4.28 8.11 17.32
CA LYS A 363 -2.99 7.44 17.55
C LYS A 363 -2.18 7.19 16.27
N THR A 364 -2.60 7.76 15.15
CA THR A 364 -1.96 7.53 13.84
C THR A 364 -0.47 7.86 13.82
N THR A 365 -0.01 8.82 14.60
CA THR A 365 1.39 9.27 14.64
C THR A 365 2.21 8.66 15.77
N GLN A 366 1.61 7.79 16.61
CA GLN A 366 2.22 7.29 17.85
C GLN A 366 1.93 5.79 18.02
N PRO A 367 2.64 4.91 17.29
CA PRO A 367 2.41 3.49 17.38
C PRO A 367 2.81 2.92 18.74
N MET A 368 2.07 1.90 19.17
CA MET A 368 2.34 1.15 20.38
C MET A 368 1.90 -0.30 20.20
N GLY A 369 2.73 -1.24 20.61
CA GLY A 369 2.39 -2.66 20.57
C GLY A 369 3.37 -3.49 21.40
N ALA A 370 3.49 -4.77 21.06
CA ALA A 370 4.34 -5.74 21.75
C ALA A 370 5.61 -6.09 20.94
N GLY A 371 6.01 -5.24 20.00
CA GLY A 371 7.15 -5.45 19.12
C GLY A 371 8.51 -5.34 19.81
N PRO A 372 9.60 -5.59 19.06
CA PRO A 372 10.95 -5.56 19.59
C PRO A 372 11.37 -4.18 20.10
N TYR A 373 10.79 -3.09 19.57
CA TYR A 373 11.12 -1.73 19.97
C TYR A 373 9.89 -0.90 20.35
N LYS A 374 10.12 0.18 21.07
CA LYS A 374 9.12 1.18 21.46
C LYS A 374 9.36 2.44 20.66
N PHE A 375 8.31 3.01 20.09
CA PHE A 375 8.38 4.33 19.47
C PHE A 375 8.64 5.41 20.52
N VAL A 376 9.59 6.30 20.25
CA VAL A 376 9.95 7.42 21.14
C VAL A 376 9.47 8.74 20.56
N SER A 377 9.85 9.05 19.31
CA SER A 377 9.55 10.33 18.68
C SER A 377 9.73 10.31 17.17
N TYR A 378 9.11 11.26 16.48
CA TYR A 378 9.46 11.65 15.11
C TYR A 378 9.78 13.15 15.09
N GLU A 379 11.06 13.49 14.96
CA GLU A 379 11.54 14.87 15.02
C GLU A 379 12.60 15.10 13.93
N ASN A 380 12.46 16.20 13.17
CA ASN A 380 13.40 16.60 12.11
C ASN A 380 13.73 15.47 11.10
N GLY A 381 12.71 14.71 10.68
CA GLY A 381 12.89 13.60 9.72
C GLY A 381 13.51 12.35 10.33
N VAL A 382 13.56 12.21 11.66
CA VAL A 382 14.11 11.02 12.33
C VAL A 382 13.04 10.40 13.24
N VAL A 383 12.67 9.16 12.96
CA VAL A 383 11.93 8.31 13.90
C VAL A 383 12.92 7.63 14.83
N THR A 384 12.72 7.80 16.13
CA THR A 384 13.56 7.19 17.18
C THR A 384 12.81 6.07 17.88
N PHE A 385 13.50 4.96 18.06
CA PHE A 385 13.03 3.83 18.84
C PHE A 385 14.01 3.47 19.96
N GLU A 386 13.48 2.92 21.04
CA GLU A 386 14.27 2.29 22.10
C GLU A 386 13.88 0.82 22.28
N ALA A 387 14.85 -0.03 22.64
CA ALA A 387 14.64 -1.46 22.83
C ALA A 387 13.50 -1.73 23.83
N ASN A 388 12.56 -2.60 23.46
CA ASN A 388 11.48 -3.03 24.34
C ASN A 388 11.99 -4.11 25.29
N GLU A 389 12.17 -3.75 26.56
CA GLU A 389 12.56 -4.68 27.62
C GLU A 389 11.52 -5.79 27.86
N ASN A 390 10.28 -5.60 27.43
CA ASN A 390 9.18 -6.53 27.58
C ASN A 390 8.98 -7.45 26.36
N TYR A 391 9.83 -7.35 25.33
CA TYR A 391 9.69 -8.18 24.13
C TYR A 391 9.81 -9.67 24.49
N TRP A 392 8.88 -10.50 24.00
CA TRP A 392 8.75 -11.89 24.43
C TRP A 392 9.91 -12.79 23.98
N LYS A 393 10.64 -12.41 22.91
CA LYS A 393 11.90 -13.07 22.50
C LYS A 393 13.11 -12.58 23.30
N GLY A 394 12.91 -11.64 24.22
CA GLY A 394 13.94 -10.99 25.02
C GLY A 394 14.31 -9.61 24.48
N GLN A 395 14.84 -8.75 25.35
CA GLN A 395 15.24 -7.39 25.00
C GLN A 395 16.24 -7.39 23.83
N PRO A 396 16.03 -6.55 22.80
CA PRO A 396 16.97 -6.39 21.69
C PRO A 396 18.41 -6.07 22.13
N LYS A 397 19.37 -6.52 21.33
CA LYS A 397 20.80 -6.26 21.57
C LYS A 397 21.19 -4.80 21.32
N THR A 398 20.64 -4.19 20.28
CA THR A 398 20.89 -2.79 19.95
C THR A 398 19.92 -1.89 20.75
N PRO A 399 20.42 -0.96 21.58
CA PRO A 399 19.55 -0.14 22.43
C PRO A 399 18.62 0.83 21.68
N TYR A 400 19.08 1.44 20.59
CA TYR A 400 18.33 2.44 19.84
C TYR A 400 18.34 2.16 18.34
N ILE A 401 17.21 2.42 17.68
CA ILE A 401 17.11 2.42 16.22
C ILE A 401 16.65 3.80 15.78
N LEU A 402 17.29 4.34 14.74
CA LEU A 402 16.93 5.60 14.12
C LEU A 402 16.56 5.35 12.67
N PHE A 403 15.32 5.62 12.28
CA PHE A 403 14.94 5.68 10.87
C PHE A 403 14.98 7.14 10.43
N GLN A 404 15.88 7.47 9.51
CA GLN A 404 16.22 8.83 9.13
C GLN A 404 15.93 9.08 7.65
N GLU A 405 15.13 10.10 7.40
CA GLU A 405 14.80 10.56 6.05
C GLU A 405 16.03 11.06 5.30
N THR A 406 16.09 10.72 4.02
CA THR A 406 17.10 11.17 3.07
C THR A 406 16.52 11.20 1.66
N ALA A 407 17.12 11.98 0.76
CA ALA A 407 16.80 11.86 -0.65
C ALA A 407 17.30 10.51 -1.21
N ALA A 408 16.53 9.90 -2.10
CA ALA A 408 16.88 8.65 -2.77
C ALA A 408 18.28 8.67 -3.42
N SER A 409 18.69 9.81 -3.98
CA SER A 409 20.03 10.00 -4.57
C SER A 409 21.18 9.90 -3.56
N ASP A 410 20.89 10.15 -2.29
CA ASP A 410 21.91 10.30 -1.25
C ASP A 410 22.09 8.98 -0.47
N LYS A 411 21.12 8.05 -0.55
CA LYS A 411 21.09 6.76 0.17
C LYS A 411 22.42 6.00 0.09
N LEU A 412 22.93 5.70 -1.12
CA LEU A 412 24.18 4.94 -1.28
C LEU A 412 25.38 5.65 -0.63
N SER A 413 25.55 6.94 -0.90
CA SER A 413 26.67 7.70 -0.33
C SER A 413 26.57 7.83 1.20
N GLY A 414 25.34 7.84 1.73
CA GLY A 414 25.03 7.91 3.15
C GLY A 414 25.45 6.68 3.94
N VAL A 415 25.64 5.51 3.28
CA VAL A 415 26.19 4.29 3.92
C VAL A 415 27.62 3.97 3.50
N ALA A 416 28.03 4.36 2.29
CA ALA A 416 29.28 3.89 1.68
C ALA A 416 30.47 4.85 1.83
N SER A 417 30.22 6.15 1.98
CA SER A 417 31.28 7.16 1.98
C SER A 417 32.02 7.27 3.32
N ASP A 418 33.19 7.92 3.32
CA ASP A 418 33.90 8.26 4.57
C ASP A 418 33.10 9.20 5.49
N ALA A 419 32.09 9.89 4.95
CA ALA A 419 31.16 10.74 5.69
C ALA A 419 29.83 10.04 5.99
N ALA A 420 29.75 8.71 5.81
CA ALA A 420 28.53 7.94 6.02
C ALA A 420 27.91 8.19 7.39
N THR A 421 26.59 8.34 7.39
CA THR A 421 25.76 8.54 8.58
C THR A 421 24.79 7.39 8.81
N PHE A 422 24.58 6.53 7.81
CA PHE A 422 23.70 5.38 7.88
C PHE A 422 24.49 4.08 8.02
N ASP A 423 23.87 3.11 8.68
CA ASP A 423 24.35 1.74 8.81
C ASP A 423 23.66 0.84 7.77
N ILE A 424 22.39 1.11 7.49
CA ILE A 424 21.54 0.40 6.52
C ILE A 424 20.79 1.42 5.67
N THR A 425 20.55 1.11 4.40
CA THR A 425 19.69 1.88 3.48
C THR A 425 19.37 1.03 2.25
N ASP A 426 18.39 1.48 1.46
CA ASP A 426 17.77 0.81 0.32
C ASP A 426 17.79 1.72 -0.94
N PRO A 427 18.95 1.90 -1.59
CA PRO A 427 19.03 2.71 -2.81
C PRO A 427 18.32 2.01 -3.99
N ASN A 428 17.89 2.78 -4.99
CA ASN A 428 17.41 2.23 -6.26
C ASN A 428 18.46 1.29 -6.87
N PHE A 429 18.11 0.03 -7.11
CA PHE A 429 19.09 -0.98 -7.49
C PHE A 429 19.30 -1.06 -9.01
N THR A 430 19.92 0.00 -9.55
CA THR A 430 20.27 0.15 -10.98
C THR A 430 21.63 -0.47 -11.31
N VAL A 431 21.95 -0.61 -12.60
CA VAL A 431 23.29 -1.03 -13.05
C VAL A 431 24.38 -0.09 -12.52
N ASP A 432 24.15 1.22 -12.53
CA ASP A 432 25.11 2.21 -12.03
C ASP A 432 25.31 2.07 -10.51
N THR A 433 24.21 1.89 -9.78
CA THR A 433 24.26 1.68 -8.31
C THR A 433 25.01 0.40 -7.96
N ALA A 434 24.80 -0.70 -8.70
CA ALA A 434 25.53 -1.95 -8.51
C ALA A 434 27.03 -1.77 -8.75
N ASN A 435 27.42 -1.14 -9.87
CA ASN A 435 28.81 -0.83 -10.18
C ASN A 435 29.46 0.06 -9.11
N ASP A 436 28.72 1.05 -8.60
CA ASP A 436 29.21 1.93 -7.54
C ASP A 436 29.45 1.14 -6.24
N ILE A 437 28.53 0.27 -5.83
CA ILE A 437 28.70 -0.63 -4.68
C ILE A 437 29.95 -1.50 -4.84
N GLU A 438 30.11 -2.16 -5.99
CA GLU A 438 31.29 -2.97 -6.30
C GLU A 438 32.58 -2.15 -6.21
N SER A 439 32.55 -0.88 -6.63
CA SER A 439 33.71 0.02 -6.57
C SER A 439 34.13 0.40 -5.14
N TYR A 440 33.19 0.40 -4.18
CA TYR A 440 33.49 0.62 -2.77
C TYR A 440 34.15 -0.58 -2.11
N ASN A 441 33.83 -1.79 -2.59
CA ASN A 441 34.39 -3.02 -2.04
C ASN A 441 35.73 -3.37 -2.71
N SER A 442 36.73 -3.72 -1.90
CA SER A 442 38.08 -4.05 -2.39
C SER A 442 38.12 -5.30 -3.27
N ASN A 443 37.11 -6.16 -3.20
CA ASN A 443 36.98 -7.36 -4.04
C ASN A 443 36.25 -7.10 -5.38
N GLY A 444 35.65 -5.92 -5.58
CA GLY A 444 34.87 -5.62 -6.78
C GLY A 444 33.54 -6.38 -6.87
N GLU A 445 32.97 -6.78 -5.73
CA GLU A 445 31.72 -7.53 -5.65
C GLU A 445 30.68 -6.77 -4.80
N LEU A 446 29.41 -7.13 -4.91
CA LEU A 446 28.30 -6.50 -4.16
C LEU A 446 28.36 -6.75 -2.63
N THR A 447 29.11 -7.77 -2.21
CA THR A 447 29.38 -8.10 -0.81
C THR A 447 30.87 -8.16 -0.58
N GLY A 448 31.37 -7.34 0.35
CA GLY A 448 32.79 -7.18 0.57
C GLY A 448 33.12 -6.53 1.92
N ASP A 449 34.27 -5.88 1.97
CA ASP A 449 34.86 -5.30 3.18
C ASP A 449 34.26 -3.95 3.58
N LYS A 450 33.51 -3.27 2.71
CA LYS A 450 32.84 -1.99 3.00
C LYS A 450 31.33 -2.11 3.06
N LEU A 451 30.75 -2.85 2.13
CA LEU A 451 29.32 -3.01 1.97
C LEU A 451 28.95 -4.47 1.80
N THR A 452 27.86 -4.87 2.47
CA THR A 452 27.13 -6.11 2.17
C THR A 452 25.76 -5.74 1.62
N THR A 453 25.41 -6.34 0.48
CA THR A 453 24.16 -6.08 -0.24
C THR A 453 23.31 -7.35 -0.22
N PHE A 454 22.05 -7.19 0.18
CA PHE A 454 21.04 -8.25 0.12
C PHE A 454 20.02 -7.85 -0.94
N ALA A 455 19.96 -8.61 -2.03
CA ALA A 455 18.98 -8.42 -3.09
C ALA A 455 17.87 -9.46 -2.92
N VAL A 456 16.62 -9.01 -2.96
CA VAL A 456 15.43 -9.86 -2.92
C VAL A 456 14.53 -9.50 -4.08
N ASP A 457 13.73 -10.46 -4.54
CA ASP A 457 12.69 -10.15 -5.52
C ASP A 457 11.65 -9.24 -4.86
N ASN A 458 11.28 -8.15 -5.54
CA ASN A 458 10.25 -7.26 -5.02
C ASN A 458 8.86 -7.91 -5.18
N LEU A 459 8.02 -7.87 -4.13
CA LEU A 459 6.61 -8.29 -4.20
C LEU A 459 5.73 -7.25 -4.89
N GLY A 460 6.21 -6.72 -6.00
CA GLY A 460 5.55 -5.67 -6.77
C GLY A 460 6.04 -5.67 -8.21
N TYR A 461 5.46 -4.80 -9.03
CA TYR A 461 5.86 -4.67 -10.43
C TYR A 461 5.73 -3.22 -10.91
N GLY A 462 6.62 -2.81 -11.82
CA GLY A 462 6.49 -1.56 -12.55
C GLY A 462 5.58 -1.71 -13.77
N TYR A 463 4.82 -0.67 -14.10
CA TYR A 463 3.92 -0.66 -15.26
C TYR A 463 3.83 0.72 -15.90
N ILE A 464 3.40 0.75 -17.17
CA ILE A 464 2.98 1.97 -17.86
C ILE A 464 1.45 2.00 -17.82
N ALA A 465 0.88 2.99 -17.13
CA ALA A 465 -0.56 3.19 -17.10
C ALA A 465 -1.04 3.91 -18.35
N MET A 466 -2.22 3.54 -18.86
CA MET A 466 -2.96 4.32 -19.85
C MET A 466 -4.33 4.65 -19.27
N CYS A 467 -4.59 5.93 -19.02
CA CYS A 467 -5.90 6.38 -18.57
C CYS A 467 -6.94 6.08 -19.66
N ALA A 468 -7.87 5.15 -19.37
CA ALA A 468 -8.84 4.69 -20.36
C ALA A 468 -9.78 5.82 -20.81
N ASN A 469 -10.09 6.78 -19.93
CA ASN A 469 -10.94 7.94 -20.22
C ASN A 469 -10.24 8.93 -21.16
N ASN A 470 -8.92 9.13 -21.00
CA ASN A 470 -8.16 10.07 -21.84
C ASN A 470 -7.72 9.43 -23.17
N VAL A 471 -7.46 8.12 -23.16
CA VAL A 471 -7.07 7.35 -24.36
C VAL A 471 -8.27 6.56 -24.86
N CYS A 472 -9.26 7.30 -25.38
CA CYS A 472 -10.48 6.75 -25.98
C CYS A 472 -10.84 7.44 -27.31
N VAL A 473 -11.67 6.75 -28.08
CA VAL A 473 -12.31 7.23 -29.29
C VAL A 473 -13.73 7.67 -28.93
N ASP A 474 -14.12 8.86 -29.38
CA ASP A 474 -15.46 9.43 -29.21
C ASP A 474 -15.97 9.52 -27.76
N GLY A 475 -15.06 9.62 -26.77
CA GLY A 475 -15.43 9.72 -25.35
C GLY A 475 -15.95 8.41 -24.73
N ASP A 476 -15.91 7.28 -25.45
CA ASP A 476 -16.34 5.98 -24.93
C ASP A 476 -15.12 5.09 -24.62
N PRO A 477 -14.66 5.03 -23.36
CA PRO A 477 -13.48 4.23 -22.98
C PRO A 477 -13.68 2.72 -23.13
N ALA A 478 -14.94 2.24 -23.15
CA ALA A 478 -15.29 0.82 -23.21
C ALA A 478 -15.49 0.30 -24.64
N SER A 479 -15.59 1.19 -25.63
CA SER A 479 -15.76 0.83 -27.04
C SER A 479 -14.61 -0.04 -27.56
N ASP A 480 -14.90 -0.87 -28.56
CA ASP A 480 -13.87 -1.67 -29.23
C ASP A 480 -12.83 -0.80 -29.94
N ALA A 481 -13.24 0.38 -30.45
CA ALA A 481 -12.33 1.35 -31.04
C ALA A 481 -11.32 1.87 -30.01
N SER A 482 -11.78 2.26 -28.81
CA SER A 482 -10.91 2.70 -27.71
C SER A 482 -9.99 1.61 -27.20
N LYS A 483 -10.49 0.37 -27.08
CA LYS A 483 -9.66 -0.79 -26.72
C LYS A 483 -8.57 -1.02 -27.77
N ASN A 484 -8.90 -0.94 -29.06
CA ASN A 484 -7.93 -1.08 -30.14
C ASN A 484 -6.91 0.06 -30.14
N LEU A 485 -7.33 1.31 -29.91
CA LEU A 485 -6.42 2.45 -29.76
C LEU A 485 -5.35 2.17 -28.68
N ARG A 486 -5.78 1.74 -27.49
CA ARG A 486 -4.86 1.40 -26.39
C ARG A 486 -3.99 0.19 -26.70
N LYS A 487 -4.54 -0.86 -27.33
CA LYS A 487 -3.74 -2.03 -27.77
C LYS A 487 -2.66 -1.65 -28.78
N GLY A 488 -2.94 -0.72 -29.69
CA GLY A 488 -1.95 -0.21 -30.65
C GLY A 488 -0.75 0.42 -29.94
N PHE A 489 -0.99 1.34 -28.99
CA PHE A 489 0.07 1.93 -28.18
C PHE A 489 0.78 0.90 -27.29
N ALA A 490 0.03 0.02 -26.64
CA ALA A 490 0.60 -1.01 -25.78
C ALA A 490 1.53 -1.96 -26.54
N THR A 491 1.17 -2.33 -27.77
CA THR A 491 2.02 -3.15 -28.66
C THR A 491 3.34 -2.45 -28.97
N LEU A 492 3.29 -1.13 -29.24
CA LEU A 492 4.49 -0.33 -29.48
C LEU A 492 5.36 -0.20 -28.23
N PHE A 493 4.79 -0.02 -27.04
CA PHE A 493 5.58 0.08 -25.81
C PHE A 493 6.15 -1.27 -25.37
N ALA A 494 5.36 -2.34 -25.53
CA ALA A 494 5.72 -3.68 -25.06
C ALA A 494 7.00 -4.21 -25.71
N VAL A 495 7.23 -3.90 -27.00
CA VAL A 495 8.39 -4.41 -27.75
C VAL A 495 9.72 -3.80 -27.28
N TYR A 496 9.71 -2.62 -26.68
CA TYR A 496 10.92 -1.94 -26.17
C TYR A 496 11.26 -2.29 -24.71
N ARG A 497 10.42 -3.07 -24.01
CA ARG A 497 10.64 -3.39 -22.59
C ARG A 497 11.98 -4.08 -22.36
N ASP A 498 12.36 -5.01 -23.23
CA ASP A 498 13.66 -5.69 -23.18
C ASP A 498 14.81 -4.70 -23.14
N THR A 499 14.88 -3.81 -24.13
CA THR A 499 15.99 -2.86 -24.26
C THR A 499 16.03 -1.85 -23.12
N VAL A 500 14.88 -1.32 -22.70
CA VAL A 500 14.80 -0.35 -21.60
C VAL A 500 15.19 -0.98 -20.27
N VAL A 501 14.59 -2.12 -19.91
CA VAL A 501 14.86 -2.81 -18.63
C VAL A 501 16.32 -3.26 -18.57
N ASN A 502 16.84 -3.87 -19.64
CA ASN A 502 18.23 -4.32 -19.67
C ASN A 502 19.23 -3.15 -19.59
N SER A 503 18.90 -1.97 -20.16
CA SER A 503 19.81 -0.82 -20.10
C SER A 503 19.88 -0.15 -18.73
N TYR A 504 18.78 -0.17 -17.97
CA TYR A 504 18.67 0.55 -16.70
C TYR A 504 18.90 -0.35 -15.48
N TYR A 505 18.30 -1.55 -15.49
CA TYR A 505 18.38 -2.54 -14.41
C TYR A 505 19.35 -3.69 -14.74
N GLY A 506 19.61 -3.97 -16.02
CA GLY A 506 20.45 -5.12 -16.39
C GLY A 506 19.84 -6.42 -15.87
N GLU A 507 20.60 -7.16 -15.08
CA GLU A 507 20.15 -8.43 -14.49
C GLU A 507 19.32 -8.25 -13.19
N THR A 508 19.17 -7.02 -12.67
CA THR A 508 18.48 -6.76 -11.39
C THR A 508 16.96 -6.64 -11.51
N ALA A 509 16.41 -6.75 -12.72
CA ALA A 509 14.97 -6.77 -12.96
C ALA A 509 14.62 -7.75 -14.08
N SER A 510 13.39 -8.28 -14.03
CA SER A 510 12.86 -9.19 -15.03
C SER A 510 11.56 -8.66 -15.62
N ILE A 511 11.31 -8.96 -16.89
CA ILE A 511 10.06 -8.59 -17.56
C ILE A 511 8.99 -9.62 -17.23
N ILE A 512 7.87 -9.14 -16.70
CA ILE A 512 6.67 -9.93 -16.50
C ILE A 512 5.68 -9.72 -17.65
N GLN A 513 4.86 -10.73 -17.93
CA GLN A 513 3.84 -10.69 -18.99
C GLN A 513 2.42 -10.49 -18.46
N TYR A 514 2.25 -10.59 -17.14
CA TYR A 514 0.98 -10.49 -16.45
C TYR A 514 1.11 -9.47 -15.31
N PRO A 515 0.03 -8.80 -14.88
CA PRO A 515 0.05 -7.84 -13.79
C PRO A 515 0.11 -8.55 -12.43
N ILE A 516 1.12 -9.39 -12.23
CA ILE A 516 1.38 -10.17 -11.03
C ILE A 516 2.88 -10.35 -10.87
N SER A 517 3.44 -10.09 -9.68
CA SER A 517 4.86 -10.32 -9.42
C SER A 517 5.20 -11.80 -9.57
N ASN A 518 6.35 -12.11 -10.18
CA ASN A 518 6.84 -13.48 -10.34
C ASN A 518 7.15 -14.17 -9.01
N THR A 519 7.30 -13.41 -7.91
CA THR A 519 7.44 -13.95 -6.56
C THR A 519 6.14 -14.57 -6.04
N SER A 520 5.00 -14.21 -6.64
CA SER A 520 3.72 -14.82 -6.28
C SER A 520 3.62 -16.27 -6.75
N TRP A 521 3.16 -17.15 -5.87
CA TRP A 521 2.86 -18.55 -6.22
C TRP A 521 1.81 -18.68 -7.35
N ALA A 522 0.99 -17.65 -7.55
CA ALA A 522 -0.05 -17.60 -8.57
C ALA A 522 0.42 -17.01 -9.91
N ALA A 523 1.69 -16.60 -10.03
CA ALA A 523 2.21 -16.00 -11.25
C ALA A 523 2.25 -17.02 -12.42
N PRO A 524 1.66 -16.70 -13.59
CA PRO A 524 1.75 -17.56 -14.76
C PRO A 524 3.20 -17.74 -15.24
N ARG A 525 3.59 -18.97 -15.55
CA ARG A 525 4.94 -19.33 -16.00
C ARG A 525 4.98 -19.72 -17.48
N PRO A 526 6.13 -19.57 -18.18
CA PRO A 526 6.27 -19.95 -19.59
C PRO A 526 5.92 -21.41 -19.91
N SER A 527 5.95 -22.30 -18.92
CA SER A 527 5.57 -23.71 -19.03
C SER A 527 4.08 -23.96 -18.88
N ASP A 528 3.31 -22.97 -18.42
CA ASP A 528 1.91 -23.12 -18.11
C ASP A 528 1.08 -23.09 -19.40
N GLU A 529 0.02 -23.90 -19.42
CA GLU A 529 -0.92 -23.93 -20.55
C GLU A 529 -1.61 -22.57 -20.71
N GLY A 530 -1.57 -21.99 -21.91
CA GLY A 530 -2.15 -20.68 -22.18
C GLY A 530 -1.27 -19.49 -21.83
N TYR A 531 0.00 -19.71 -21.44
CA TYR A 531 0.96 -18.61 -21.30
C TYR A 531 1.24 -17.93 -22.63
N GLU A 532 0.94 -16.63 -22.68
CA GLU A 532 1.24 -15.72 -23.79
C GLU A 532 2.15 -14.57 -23.35
N ILE A 533 2.94 -14.07 -24.30
CA ILE A 533 3.70 -12.81 -24.12
C ILE A 533 2.71 -11.65 -24.22
N ALA A 534 2.83 -10.66 -23.33
CA ALA A 534 1.93 -9.51 -23.34
C ALA A 534 1.99 -8.77 -24.69
N TYR A 535 0.82 -8.46 -25.25
CA TYR A 535 0.68 -7.73 -26.52
C TYR A 535 1.40 -8.38 -27.70
N SER A 536 1.37 -9.71 -27.79
CA SER A 536 2.05 -10.50 -28.83
C SER A 536 1.16 -10.97 -30.00
N VAL A 537 -0.07 -10.46 -30.08
CA VAL A 537 -1.02 -10.77 -31.17
C VAL A 537 -1.52 -9.51 -31.87
N ASP A 538 -1.82 -9.61 -33.16
CA ASP A 538 -2.41 -8.54 -33.96
C ASP A 538 -3.92 -8.39 -33.70
N VAL A 539 -4.55 -7.45 -34.41
CA VAL A 539 -5.99 -7.15 -34.28
C VAL A 539 -6.90 -8.34 -34.65
N ASP A 540 -6.41 -9.26 -35.48
CA ASP A 540 -7.12 -10.47 -35.90
C ASP A 540 -6.81 -11.67 -34.99
N GLY A 541 -5.96 -11.49 -33.98
CA GLY A 541 -5.55 -12.52 -33.02
C GLY A 541 -4.41 -13.42 -33.50
N ASN A 542 -3.68 -13.05 -34.55
CA ASN A 542 -2.52 -13.81 -35.02
C ASN A 542 -1.25 -13.41 -34.26
N PRO A 543 -0.35 -14.36 -33.94
CA PRO A 543 0.95 -14.03 -33.36
C PRO A 543 1.77 -13.08 -34.23
N ILE A 544 2.40 -12.08 -33.62
CA ILE A 544 3.22 -11.07 -34.33
C ILE A 544 4.72 -11.37 -34.27
N TYR A 545 5.15 -12.28 -33.39
CA TYR A 545 6.54 -12.66 -33.22
C TYR A 545 6.78 -14.13 -33.54
N THR A 546 7.97 -14.44 -34.06
CA THR A 546 8.50 -15.80 -34.17
C THR A 546 9.87 -15.86 -33.50
N ASP A 547 10.26 -17.06 -33.04
CA ASP A 547 11.49 -17.28 -32.26
C ASP A 547 12.79 -16.88 -33.00
N ASP A 548 12.74 -16.76 -34.34
CA ASP A 548 13.87 -16.44 -35.20
C ASP A 548 13.98 -14.96 -35.59
N MET A 549 13.03 -14.11 -35.15
CA MET A 549 13.09 -12.68 -35.45
C MET A 549 14.24 -11.99 -34.70
N THR A 550 14.97 -11.16 -35.44
CA THR A 550 15.87 -10.16 -34.86
C THR A 550 15.08 -9.07 -34.11
N GLU A 551 15.76 -8.33 -33.24
CA GLU A 551 15.17 -7.21 -32.51
C GLU A 551 14.51 -6.18 -33.46
N GLN A 552 15.18 -5.82 -34.56
CA GLN A 552 14.63 -4.91 -35.55
C GLN A 552 13.40 -5.49 -36.26
N GLU A 553 13.40 -6.78 -36.58
CA GLU A 553 12.22 -7.44 -37.17
C GLU A 553 11.04 -7.46 -36.20
N ARG A 554 11.30 -7.63 -34.88
CA ARG A 554 10.25 -7.51 -33.86
C ARG A 554 9.69 -6.09 -33.78
N TYR A 555 10.54 -5.06 -33.87
CA TYR A 555 10.07 -3.66 -33.93
C TYR A 555 9.20 -3.40 -35.15
N ASP A 556 9.63 -3.87 -36.32
CA ASP A 556 8.88 -3.70 -37.55
C ASP A 556 7.54 -4.45 -37.50
N ALA A 557 7.51 -5.66 -36.93
CA ALA A 557 6.28 -6.45 -36.74
C ALA A 557 5.31 -5.78 -35.76
N ALA A 558 5.80 -5.28 -34.63
CA ALA A 558 5.01 -4.53 -33.65
C ALA A 558 4.41 -3.26 -34.28
N LEU A 559 5.18 -2.54 -35.09
CA LEU A 559 4.70 -1.38 -35.84
C LEU A 559 3.56 -1.74 -36.80
N GLN A 560 3.69 -2.83 -37.55
CA GLN A 560 2.61 -3.28 -38.45
C GLN A 560 1.35 -3.68 -37.68
N ALA A 561 1.49 -4.40 -36.57
CA ALA A 561 0.36 -4.77 -35.71
C ALA A 561 -0.34 -3.53 -35.13
N ALA A 562 0.43 -2.54 -34.66
CA ALA A 562 -0.10 -1.28 -34.15
C ALA A 562 -0.87 -0.50 -35.23
N ILE A 563 -0.38 -0.45 -36.47
CA ILE A 563 -1.12 0.15 -37.60
C ILE A 563 -2.49 -0.53 -37.78
N GLY A 564 -2.56 -1.87 -37.69
CA GLY A 564 -3.80 -2.62 -37.74
C GLY A 564 -4.78 -2.22 -36.63
N PHE A 565 -4.30 -2.15 -35.39
CA PHE A 565 -5.09 -1.69 -34.25
C PHE A 565 -5.60 -0.26 -34.41
N PHE A 566 -4.76 0.68 -34.86
CA PHE A 566 -5.17 2.06 -35.09
C PHE A 566 -6.19 2.20 -36.22
N LYS A 567 -6.08 1.42 -37.30
CA LYS A 567 -7.13 1.32 -38.34
C LYS A 567 -8.45 0.82 -37.74
N ALA A 568 -8.40 -0.20 -36.88
CA ALA A 568 -9.57 -0.74 -36.19
C ALA A 568 -10.14 0.20 -35.11
N ALA A 569 -9.34 1.16 -34.64
CA ALA A 569 -9.79 2.28 -33.82
C ALA A 569 -10.50 3.38 -34.64
N GLY A 570 -10.57 3.26 -35.96
CA GLY A 570 -11.22 4.23 -36.85
C GLY A 570 -10.31 5.36 -37.34
N LEU A 571 -8.99 5.28 -37.09
CA LEU A 571 -8.04 6.28 -37.59
C LEU A 571 -7.82 6.13 -39.10
N ASN A 572 -7.79 7.27 -39.81
CA ASN A 572 -7.63 7.30 -41.26
C ASN A 572 -6.19 7.00 -41.67
N TRP A 573 -5.97 5.93 -42.43
CA TRP A 573 -4.66 5.55 -42.94
C TRP A 573 -4.50 5.89 -44.42
N ASP A 574 -3.47 6.66 -44.76
CA ASP A 574 -3.10 6.91 -46.15
C ASP A 574 -2.01 5.93 -46.61
N GLU A 575 -2.41 4.97 -47.44
CA GLU A 575 -1.51 3.95 -48.01
C GLU A 575 -0.39 4.57 -48.86
N ALA A 576 -0.59 5.76 -49.44
CA ALA A 576 0.41 6.38 -50.29
C ALA A 576 1.58 6.98 -49.48
N SER A 577 1.28 7.56 -48.32
CA SER A 577 2.29 8.14 -47.43
C SER A 577 2.78 7.19 -46.34
N GLY A 578 2.04 6.11 -46.07
CA GLY A 578 2.32 5.20 -44.96
C GLY A 578 2.13 5.88 -43.59
N LYS A 579 1.13 6.76 -43.49
CA LYS A 579 0.86 7.56 -42.29
C LYS A 579 -0.63 7.65 -41.99
N PHE A 580 -0.94 7.83 -40.72
CA PHE A 580 -2.26 8.28 -40.29
C PHE A 580 -2.45 9.76 -40.62
N VAL A 581 -3.66 10.13 -41.03
CA VAL A 581 -4.06 11.50 -41.37
C VAL A 581 -5.28 11.92 -40.56
N ALA A 582 -5.38 13.22 -40.28
CA ALA A 582 -6.51 13.81 -39.56
C ALA A 582 -7.82 13.73 -40.36
#